data_AF-A0A2U2XH36-F1
#
_entry.id   AF-A0A2U2XH36-F1
#
_cell.length_a   1.000
_cell.length_b   1.000
_cell.length_c   1.000
_cell.angle_alpha   90.00
_cell.angle_beta   90.00
_cell.angle_gamma   90.00
#
_symmetry.space_group_name_H-M   'P 1'
#
loop_
_entity.id
_entity.type
_entity.pdbx_description
1 polymer ?
#
loop_
_entity_poly.entity_id
_entity_poly.type
_entity_poly.pdbx_seq_one_letter_code
_entity_poly.pdbx_strand_id
1 'polypeptide(L)'
;MNDRKLNPKDNSYISSLFDRGENHIAEKFGQEAIEMIVDLKNKDKELFSKESADLLLHYLVLLKSKGITLNDVLKTLKSNS
;
A
#
# COMPACT_ATOMS: atom_id res chain seq x y z
N MET A 1 -4.28 -4.78 -12.85
CA MET A 1 -3.96 -5.33 -11.51
C MET A 1 -5.10 -6.26 -11.12
N ASN A 2 -4.81 -7.51 -10.79
CA ASN A 2 -5.86 -8.48 -10.50
C ASN A 2 -6.67 -8.05 -9.28
N ASP A 3 -7.97 -7.82 -9.46
CA ASP A 3 -8.99 -7.47 -8.44
C ASP A 3 -9.06 -8.43 -7.23
N ARG A 4 -8.29 -9.53 -7.25
CA ARG A 4 -8.26 -10.54 -6.20
C ARG A 4 -7.58 -10.08 -4.92
N LYS A 5 -6.68 -9.08 -4.96
CA LYS A 5 -6.11 -8.54 -3.70
C LYS A 5 -7.09 -7.60 -3.00
N LEU A 6 -7.93 -6.83 -3.73
CA LEU A 6 -8.84 -5.85 -3.12
C LEU A 6 -10.22 -6.41 -2.72
N ASN A 7 -10.60 -7.59 -3.24
CA ASN A 7 -11.81 -8.30 -2.84
C ASN A 7 -11.48 -9.39 -1.80
N PRO A 8 -11.80 -9.20 -0.51
CA PRO A 8 -11.50 -10.17 0.51
C PRO A 8 -12.43 -11.38 0.34
N LYS A 9 -11.86 -12.54 0.02
CA LYS A 9 -12.37 -13.78 0.62
C LYS A 9 -12.00 -13.70 2.11
N ASP A 10 -12.88 -14.13 3.00
CA ASP A 10 -12.84 -14.00 4.47
C ASP A 10 -11.60 -14.64 5.18
N ASN A 11 -10.51 -14.86 4.46
CA ASN A 11 -9.23 -15.33 4.98
C ASN A 11 -8.03 -14.72 4.22
N SER A 12 -8.20 -13.57 3.59
CA SER A 12 -7.15 -12.90 2.81
C SER A 12 -6.21 -12.10 3.71
N TYR A 13 -4.94 -11.99 3.31
CA TYR A 13 -3.91 -11.17 3.99
C TYR A 13 -4.40 -9.76 4.36
N ILE A 14 -5.25 -9.15 3.53
CA ILE A 14 -5.80 -7.83 3.82
C ILE A 14 -6.76 -7.86 5.02
N SER A 15 -7.56 -8.92 5.19
CA SER A 15 -8.42 -9.09 6.36
C SER A 15 -7.62 -9.08 7.65
N SER A 16 -6.51 -9.82 7.70
CA SER A 16 -5.67 -9.88 8.89
C SER A 16 -4.95 -8.56 9.22
N LEU A 17 -4.73 -7.69 8.22
CA LEU A 17 -4.27 -6.33 8.47
C LEU A 17 -5.34 -5.49 9.15
N PHE A 18 -6.61 -5.59 8.71
CA PHE A 18 -7.72 -4.89 9.34
C PHE A 18 -8.01 -5.39 10.76
N ASP A 19 -7.91 -6.70 10.99
CA ASP A 19 -8.09 -7.31 12.33
C ASP A 19 -7.07 -6.78 13.35
N ARG A 20 -5.88 -6.38 12.90
CA ARG A 20 -4.82 -5.80 13.73
C ARG A 20 -4.94 -4.28 13.92
N GLY A 21 -5.89 -3.64 13.25
CA GLY A 21 -6.20 -2.23 13.42
C GLY A 21 -5.30 -1.26 12.65
N GLU A 22 -5.71 0.01 12.68
CA GLU A 22 -5.15 1.07 11.85
C GLU A 22 -3.65 1.33 12.10
N ASN A 23 -3.21 1.28 13.36
CA ASN A 23 -1.80 1.47 13.71
C ASN A 23 -0.91 0.43 13.02
N HIS A 24 -1.33 -0.83 13.00
CA HIS A 24 -0.56 -1.89 12.35
C HIS A 24 -0.51 -1.72 10.82
N ILE A 25 -1.59 -1.24 10.21
CA ILE A 25 -1.63 -0.92 8.78
C ILE A 25 -0.62 0.21 8.46
N ALA A 26 -0.58 1.26 9.28
CA ALA A 26 0.34 2.38 9.12
C ALA A 26 1.81 1.96 9.33
N GLU A 27 2.09 1.12 10.34
CA GLU A 27 3.41 0.52 10.56
C GLU A 27 3.88 -0.24 9.33
N LYS A 28 3.01 -1.05 8.73
CA LYS A 28 3.35 -1.81 7.52
C LYS A 28 3.65 -0.90 6.34
N PHE A 29 2.81 0.10 6.07
CA PHE A 29 3.11 1.10 5.03
C PHE A 29 4.46 1.79 5.26
N GLY A 30 4.78 2.16 6.51
CA GLY A 30 6.07 2.76 6.86
C GLY A 30 7.25 1.80 6.64
N GLN A 31 7.08 0.52 6.97
CA GLN A 31 8.09 -0.52 6.75
C GLN A 31 8.44 -0.62 5.25
N GLU A 32 7.45 -0.79 4.39
CA GLU A 32 7.66 -0.90 2.93
C GLU A 32 8.34 0.37 2.36
N ALA A 33 8.03 1.55 2.91
CA ALA A 33 8.64 2.80 2.48
C ALA A 33 10.15 2.83 2.82
N ILE A 34 10.53 2.33 4.00
CA ILE A 34 11.93 2.22 4.40
C ILE A 34 12.66 1.16 3.57
N GLU A 35 12.06 0.00 3.34
CA GLU A 35 12.64 -1.08 2.52
C GLU A 35 12.92 -0.59 1.09
N MET A 36 11.95 0.10 0.46
CA MET A 36 12.14 0.72 -0.86
C MET A 36 13.30 1.74 -0.86
N ILE A 37 13.45 2.56 0.19
CA ILE A 37 14.56 3.53 0.31
C ILE A 37 15.91 2.82 0.42
N VAL A 38 15.98 1.71 1.16
CA VAL A 38 17.19 0.90 1.29
C VAL A 38 17.59 0.32 -0.07
N ASP A 39 16.62 -0.18 -0.83
CA ASP A 39 16.86 -0.86 -2.11
C ASP A 39 17.17 0.09 -3.27
N LEU A 40 16.85 1.38 -3.17
CA LEU A 40 17.31 2.40 -4.13
C LEU A 40 18.83 2.36 -4.37
N LYS A 41 19.60 1.94 -3.36
CA LYS A 41 21.07 1.85 -3.45
C LYS A 41 21.55 0.65 -4.27
N ASN A 42 20.73 -0.39 -4.41
CA ASN A 42 21.14 -1.70 -4.92
C ASN A 42 21.08 -1.83 -6.45
N LYS A 43 20.60 -0.80 -7.19
CA LYS A 43 20.42 -0.76 -8.67
C LYS A 43 19.62 -1.95 -9.25
N ASP A 44 18.93 -2.72 -8.42
CA ASP A 44 18.08 -3.83 -8.84
C ASP A 44 16.67 -3.30 -9.16
N LYS A 45 16.32 -3.34 -10.45
CA LYS A 45 15.02 -2.86 -10.94
C LYS A 45 13.87 -3.80 -10.60
N GLU A 46 14.14 -5.10 -10.50
CA GLU A 46 13.11 -6.10 -10.20
C GLU A 46 12.71 -5.97 -8.72
N LEU A 47 13.71 -5.90 -7.84
CA LEU A 47 13.49 -5.67 -6.42
C LEU A 47 12.77 -4.33 -6.19
N PHE A 48 13.24 -3.23 -6.80
CA PHE A 48 12.56 -1.94 -6.68
C PHE A 48 11.10 -1.97 -7.13
N SER A 49 10.80 -2.70 -8.22
CA SER A 49 9.43 -2.85 -8.72
C SER A 49 8.55 -3.67 -7.76
N LYS A 50 9.13 -4.69 -7.12
CA LYS A 50 8.46 -5.50 -6.10
C LYS A 50 8.12 -4.65 -4.87
N GLU A 51 9.08 -3.93 -4.30
CA GLU A 51 8.87 -3.09 -3.12
C GLU A 51 7.91 -1.93 -3.42
N SER A 52 7.98 -1.36 -4.62
CA SER A 52 7.00 -0.35 -5.07
C SER A 52 5.57 -0.90 -5.09
N ALA A 53 5.39 -2.16 -5.48
CA ALA A 53 4.08 -2.81 -5.52
C ALA A 53 3.55 -3.12 -4.11
N ASP A 54 4.42 -3.54 -3.18
CA ASP A 54 4.06 -3.80 -1.79
C ASP A 54 3.74 -2.49 -1.05
N LEU A 55 4.54 -1.44 -1.23
CA LEU A 55 4.24 -0.09 -0.74
C LEU A 55 2.87 0.40 -1.23
N LEU A 56 2.58 0.26 -2.53
CA LEU A 56 1.31 0.69 -3.10
C LEU A 56 0.13 -0.14 -2.55
N LEU A 57 0.31 -1.44 -2.36
CA LEU A 57 -0.70 -2.29 -1.72
C LEU A 57 -1.02 -1.79 -0.32
N HIS A 58 0.00 -1.55 0.51
CA HIS A 58 -0.19 -1.07 1.87
C HIS A 58 -0.78 0.34 1.92
N TYR A 59 -0.43 1.20 0.96
CA TYR A 59 -1.07 2.50 0.82
C TYR A 59 -2.56 2.39 0.51
N LEU A 60 -2.97 1.50 -0.41
CA LEU A 60 -4.38 1.28 -0.73
C LEU A 60 -5.18 0.73 0.47
N VAL A 61 -4.55 -0.13 1.29
CA VAL A 61 -5.17 -0.63 2.53
C VAL A 61 -5.32 0.50 3.56
N LEU A 62 -4.31 1.36 3.70
CA LEU A 62 -4.36 2.54 4.57
C LEU A 62 -5.44 3.55 4.14
N LEU A 63 -5.57 3.81 2.83
CA LEU A 63 -6.65 4.63 2.31
C LEU A 63 -8.03 4.04 2.65
N LYS A 64 -8.18 2.72 2.45
CA LYS A 64 -9.42 2.01 2.79
C LYS A 64 -9.74 2.06 4.29
N SER A 65 -8.75 1.95 5.18
CA SER A 65 -8.98 2.11 6.63
C SER A 65 -9.44 3.51 7.02
N LYS A 66 -9.08 4.53 6.23
CA LYS A 66 -9.56 5.92 6.37
C LYS A 66 -10.88 6.21 5.65
N GLY A 67 -11.46 5.23 4.94
CA GLY A 67 -12.63 5.46 4.09
C GLY A 67 -12.34 6.37 2.88
N ILE A 68 -11.08 6.48 2.48
CA ILE A 68 -10.62 7.30 1.35
C ILE A 68 -10.36 6.38 0.16
N THR A 69 -10.70 6.82 -1.05
CA THR A 69 -10.36 6.09 -2.28
C THR A 69 -9.09 6.64 -2.93
N LEU A 70 -8.40 5.82 -3.72
CA LEU A 70 -7.29 6.32 -4.55
C LEU A 70 -7.73 7.47 -5.46
N ASN A 71 -8.97 7.43 -5.96
CA ASN A 71 -9.52 8.51 -6.79
C ASN A 71 -9.61 9.84 -6.04
N ASP A 72 -9.89 9.83 -4.74
CA ASP A 72 -9.94 11.05 -3.94
C ASP A 72 -8.54 11.68 -3.81
N VAL A 73 -7.51 10.84 -3.62
CA VAL A 73 -6.11 11.29 -3.64
C VAL A 73 -5.72 11.85 -5.01
N LEU A 74 -6.09 11.16 -6.10
CA LEU A 74 -5.79 11.60 -7.47
C LEU A 74 -6.49 12.92 -7.83
N LYS A 75 -7.71 13.17 -7.31
CA LYS A 75 -8.38 14.47 -7.46
C LYS A 75 -7.58 15.58 -6.79
N THR A 76 -7.13 15.36 -5.54
CA THR A 76 -6.26 16.30 -4.81
C THR A 76 -4.93 16.54 -5.53
N LEU A 77 -4.33 15.50 -6.11
CA LEU A 77 -3.10 15.65 -6.89
C LEU A 77 -3.31 16.54 -8.13
N LYS A 78 -4.41 16.32 -8.86
CA LYS A 78 -4.77 17.12 -10.04
C LYS A 78 -5.10 18.57 -9.70
N SER A 79 -5.71 18.86 -8.55
CA SER A 79 -6.01 20.24 -8.15
C SER A 79 -4.78 21.03 -7.71
N ASN A 80 -3.70 20.33 -7.34
CA ASN A 80 -2.43 20.93 -6.90
C ASN A 80 -1.40 21.03 -8.04
N SER A 81 -1.79 20.70 -9.28
CA SER A 81 -0.99 20.77 -10.50
C SER A 81 -1.50 21.89 -11.39
#